data_AF-A0A842Q3A0-F1
#
_entry.id   AF-A0A842Q3A0-F1
#
_cell.length_a   1.000
_cell.length_b   1.000
_cell.length_c   1.000
_cell.angle_alpha   90.00
_cell.angle_beta   90.00
_cell.angle_gamma   90.00
#
_symmetry.space_group_name_H-M   'P 1'
#
loop_
_entity.id
_entity.type
_entity.pdbx_description
1 polymer ?
#
loop_
_entity_poly.entity_id
_entity_poly.type
_entity_poly.pdbx_seq_one_letter_code
_entity_poly.pdbx_strand_id
1 'polypeptide(L)'
;MIILGIGGKTYTVEHIDDTARVINEIVPDYLGALTLHLEEEIFDEFMTKFNEPFIPLEDVEILDELERLISNINLSTPVIIRANHASNVYSLGGTFPQDKENLLSLVAGLKNHPEMLKPKILRRF
;
A
#
# COMPACT_ATOMS: atom_id res chain seq x y z
N MET A 1 7.90 6.93 -4.13
CA MET A 1 6.44 6.72 -4.06
C MET A 1 6.14 5.34 -4.58
N ILE A 2 5.15 4.64 -4.04
CA ILE A 2 4.75 3.28 -4.44
C ILE A 2 3.22 3.20 -4.62
N ILE A 3 2.74 2.25 -5.42
CA ILE A 3 1.31 2.02 -5.66
C ILE A 3 0.93 0.63 -5.14
N LEU A 4 0.27 0.58 -3.98
CA LEU A 4 -0.33 -0.64 -3.44
C LEU A 4 -1.41 -1.17 -4.40
N GLY A 5 -1.47 -2.48 -4.59
CA GLY A 5 -2.43 -3.20 -5.42
C GLY A 5 -2.04 -3.32 -6.89
N ILE A 6 -0.94 -2.69 -7.33
CA ILE A 6 -0.56 -2.69 -8.76
C ILE A 6 -0.17 -4.06 -9.30
N GLY A 7 0.36 -4.95 -8.44
CA GLY A 7 0.66 -6.33 -8.80
C GLY A 7 -0.55 -7.26 -8.85
N GLY A 8 -1.72 -6.78 -8.37
CA GLY A 8 -2.89 -7.63 -8.14
C GLY A 8 -2.58 -8.81 -7.19
N LYS A 9 -3.49 -9.77 -7.11
CA LYS A 9 -3.27 -10.97 -6.28
C LYS A 9 -2.08 -11.82 -6.74
N THR A 10 -1.74 -11.76 -8.02
CA THR A 10 -0.67 -12.57 -8.63
C THR A 10 0.71 -12.16 -8.12
N TYR A 11 0.97 -10.85 -8.01
CA TYR A 11 2.33 -10.34 -7.76
C TYR A 11 2.43 -9.47 -6.50
N THR A 12 1.42 -9.47 -5.62
CA THR A 12 1.42 -8.63 -4.41
C THR A 12 2.60 -8.93 -3.47
N VAL A 13 3.01 -10.19 -3.37
CA VAL A 13 4.14 -10.60 -2.52
C VAL A 13 5.46 -10.11 -3.10
N GLU A 14 5.71 -10.39 -4.38
CA GLU A 14 6.91 -10.00 -5.11
C GLU A 14 7.06 -8.48 -5.16
N HIS A 15 5.96 -7.78 -5.47
CA HIS A 15 5.91 -6.33 -5.49
C HIS A 15 6.42 -5.73 -4.18
N ILE A 16 5.95 -6.22 -3.03
CA ILE A 16 6.33 -5.66 -1.73
C ILE A 16 7.69 -6.12 -1.25
N ASP A 17 8.08 -7.38 -1.50
CA ASP A 17 9.39 -7.88 -1.09
C ASP A 17 10.50 -7.13 -1.83
N ASP A 18 10.38 -6.93 -3.14
CA ASP A 18 11.34 -6.15 -3.92
C ASP A 18 11.30 -4.65 -3.58
N THR A 19 10.11 -4.09 -3.37
CA THR A 19 9.97 -2.69 -2.94
C THR A 19 10.66 -2.45 -1.60
N ALA A 20 10.43 -3.31 -0.60
CA ALA A 20 11.07 -3.20 0.71
C ALA A 20 12.59 -3.36 0.62
N ARG A 21 13.07 -4.30 -0.20
CA ARG A 21 14.50 -4.47 -0.48
C ARG A 21 15.11 -3.17 -1.01
N VAL A 22 14.51 -2.59 -2.06
CA VAL A 22 14.99 -1.32 -2.64
C VAL A 22 14.95 -0.18 -1.61
N ILE A 23 13.87 -0.06 -0.82
CA ILE A 23 13.77 0.97 0.23
C ILE A 23 14.89 0.84 1.27
N ASN A 24 15.20 -0.39 1.69
CA ASN A 24 16.28 -0.67 2.63
C ASN A 24 17.67 -0.34 2.07
N GLU A 25 17.85 -0.44 0.75
CA GLU A 25 19.11 -0.10 0.08
C GLU A 25 19.26 1.42 -0.15
N ILE A 26 18.20 2.10 -0.61
CA ILE A 26 18.28 3.52 -1.00
C ILE A 26 18.08 4.48 0.16
N VAL A 27 17.37 4.05 1.22
CA VAL A 27 17.11 4.83 2.43
C VAL A 27 16.56 6.23 2.10
N PRO A 28 15.34 6.33 1.53
CA PRO A 28 14.82 7.61 1.06
C PRO A 28 14.43 8.51 2.24
N ASP A 29 14.46 9.83 2.10
CA ASP A 29 13.97 10.75 3.14
C ASP A 29 12.45 10.59 3.39
N TYR A 30 11.72 10.21 2.34
CA TYR A 30 10.26 10.13 2.34
C TYR A 30 9.73 8.99 1.48
N LEU A 31 8.83 8.18 2.05
CA LEU A 31 8.11 7.08 1.42
C LEU A 31 6.61 7.36 1.39
N GLY A 32 6.09 7.77 0.23
CA GLY A 32 4.66 7.87 -0.02
C GLY A 32 4.10 6.58 -0.62
N ALA A 33 2.99 6.07 -0.09
CA ALA A 33 2.26 4.92 -0.59
C ALA A 33 0.83 5.30 -0.98
N LEU A 34 0.45 5.04 -2.23
CA LEU A 34 -0.90 5.21 -2.75
C LEU A 34 -1.54 3.84 -2.93
N THR A 35 -2.85 3.80 -3.14
CA THR A 35 -3.58 2.58 -3.49
C THR A 35 -4.05 2.73 -4.93
N LEU A 36 -3.89 1.68 -5.73
CA LEU A 36 -4.30 1.67 -7.13
C LEU A 36 -5.78 2.08 -7.25
N HIS A 37 -6.02 3.05 -8.12
CA HIS A 37 -7.34 3.47 -8.52
C HIS A 37 -7.36 3.52 -10.05
N LEU A 38 -8.39 2.95 -10.66
CA LEU A 38 -8.58 2.94 -12.10
C LEU A 38 -9.80 3.82 -12.43
N GLU A 39 -9.60 4.81 -13.28
CA GLU A 39 -10.69 5.61 -13.83
C GLU A 39 -11.52 4.77 -14.81
N GLU A 40 -12.81 5.10 -14.98
CA GLU A 40 -13.74 4.33 -15.82
C GLU A 40 -13.23 4.23 -17.26
N GLU A 41 -12.62 5.30 -17.76
CA GLU A 41 -12.08 5.41 -19.12
C GLU A 41 -10.93 4.45 -19.41
N ILE A 42 -10.17 4.04 -18.38
CA ILE A 42 -9.00 3.16 -18.52
C ILE A 42 -9.26 1.75 -18.00
N PHE A 43 -10.38 1.50 -17.32
CA PHE A 43 -10.63 0.25 -16.62
C PHE A 43 -10.56 -0.95 -17.57
N ASP A 44 -11.37 -0.94 -18.65
CA ASP A 44 -11.43 -2.06 -19.60
C ASP A 44 -10.10 -2.29 -20.31
N GLU A 45 -9.38 -1.22 -20.66
CA GLU A 45 -8.04 -1.33 -21.23
C GLU A 45 -7.11 -2.00 -20.21
N PHE A 46 -7.01 -1.49 -18.99
CA PHE A 46 -6.11 -2.02 -17.97
C PHE A 46 -6.37 -3.52 -17.69
N MET A 47 -7.64 -3.91 -17.58
CA MET A 47 -8.03 -5.29 -17.30
C MET A 47 -7.69 -6.28 -18.43
N THR A 48 -7.51 -5.80 -19.67
CA THR A 48 -7.31 -6.64 -20.86
C THR A 48 -5.97 -6.43 -21.57
N LYS A 49 -5.22 -5.39 -21.21
CA LYS A 49 -3.97 -4.98 -21.87
C LYS A 49 -2.84 -5.99 -21.68
N PHE A 50 -2.87 -6.77 -20.62
CA PHE A 50 -1.83 -7.74 -20.29
C PHE A 50 -2.27 -9.15 -20.70
N ASN A 51 -1.30 -9.99 -21.08
CA ASN A 51 -1.56 -11.39 -21.46
C ASN A 51 -2.04 -12.25 -20.30
N GLU A 52 -1.91 -11.75 -19.07
CA GLU A 52 -2.34 -12.42 -17.84
C GLU A 52 -3.53 -11.67 -17.23
N PRO A 53 -4.52 -12.39 -16.68
CA PRO A 53 -5.66 -11.74 -16.04
C PRO A 53 -5.22 -10.99 -14.79
N PHE A 54 -5.59 -9.71 -14.71
CA PHE A 54 -5.41 -8.92 -13.50
C PHE A 54 -6.54 -9.20 -12.51
N ILE A 55 -6.20 -9.59 -11.28
CA ILE A 55 -7.15 -9.75 -10.19
C ILE A 55 -6.85 -8.67 -9.13
N PRO A 56 -7.72 -7.68 -8.94
CA PRO A 56 -7.48 -6.60 -7.98
C PRO A 56 -7.45 -7.14 -6.53
N LEU A 57 -6.73 -6.41 -5.68
CA LEU A 57 -6.78 -6.61 -4.23
C LEU A 57 -8.04 -5.95 -3.66
N GLU A 58 -8.68 -6.64 -2.72
CA GLU A 58 -9.70 -6.04 -1.86
C GLU A 58 -9.07 -5.21 -0.74
N ASP A 59 -9.88 -4.40 -0.06
CA ASP A 59 -9.40 -3.43 0.93
C ASP A 59 -8.56 -4.06 2.05
N VAL A 60 -8.94 -5.25 2.52
CA VAL A 60 -8.17 -6.00 3.53
C VAL A 60 -6.85 -6.52 2.96
N GLU A 61 -6.84 -6.94 1.69
CA GLU A 61 -5.63 -7.42 1.01
C GLU A 61 -4.65 -6.26 0.74
N ILE A 62 -5.16 -5.03 0.51
CA ILE A 62 -4.33 -3.81 0.48
C ILE A 62 -3.69 -3.53 1.85
N LEU A 63 -4.41 -3.79 2.94
CA LEU A 63 -3.85 -3.67 4.29
C LEU A 63 -2.80 -4.75 4.55
N ASP A 64 -3.02 -5.99 4.08
CA ASP A 64 -2.03 -7.07 4.16
C ASP A 64 -0.74 -6.69 3.40
N GLU A 65 -0.89 -6.11 2.21
CA GLU A 65 0.22 -5.64 1.39
C GLU A 65 1.00 -4.51 2.09
N LEU A 66 0.30 -3.54 2.70
CA LEU A 66 0.90 -2.46 3.48
C LEU A 66 1.58 -2.97 4.77
N GLU A 67 0.97 -3.91 5.48
CA GLU A 67 1.53 -4.54 6.68
C GLU A 67 2.84 -5.25 6.35
N ARG A 68 2.87 -6.00 5.25
CA ARG A 68 4.08 -6.68 4.76
C ARG A 68 5.20 -5.69 4.45
N LEU A 69 4.86 -4.58 3.78
CA LEU A 69 5.83 -3.53 3.47
C LEU A 69 6.45 -2.95 4.75
N ILE A 70 5.60 -2.54 5.70
CA ILE A 70 6.06 -1.95 6.98
C ILE A 70 6.91 -2.95 7.75
N SER A 71 6.53 -4.23 7.75
CA SER A 71 7.26 -5.32 8.42
C SER A 71 8.65 -5.52 7.82
N ASN A 72 8.77 -5.45 6.48
CA ASN A 72 10.02 -5.71 5.76
C ASN A 72 10.96 -4.50 5.68
N ILE A 73 10.50 -3.29 6.02
CA ILE A 73 11.37 -2.11 6.15
C ILE A 73 12.20 -2.24 7.42
N ASN A 74 13.52 -2.22 7.28
CA ASN A 74 14.50 -2.35 8.35
C ASN A 74 15.57 -1.26 8.20
N LEU A 75 15.25 -0.06 8.69
CA LEU A 75 16.08 1.13 8.57
C LEU A 75 16.57 1.57 9.95
N SER A 76 17.84 1.96 10.03
CA SER A 76 18.44 2.56 11.23
C SER A 76 18.34 4.09 11.26
N THR A 77 17.96 4.70 10.13
CA THR A 77 17.85 6.15 9.95
C THR A 77 16.39 6.59 9.81
N PRO A 78 16.07 7.84 10.21
CA PRO A 78 14.73 8.40 10.06
C PRO A 78 14.24 8.40 8.61
N VAL A 79 13.08 7.78 8.36
CA VAL A 79 12.37 7.85 7.07
C VAL A 79 10.90 8.11 7.30
N ILE A 80 10.38 9.18 6.71
CA ILE A 80 8.97 9.57 6.84
C ILE A 80 8.13 8.68 5.93
N ILE A 81 7.16 7.95 6.47
CA ILE A 81 6.19 7.17 5.67
C ILE A 81 4.81 7.81 5.72
N ARG A 82 4.13 7.90 4.58
CA ARG A 82 2.74 8.37 4.47
C ARG A 82 1.95 7.50 3.50
N ALA A 83 0.80 7.03 3.97
CA ALA A 83 -0.28 6.46 3.16
C ALA A 83 -1.54 7.25 3.47
N ASN A 84 -1.53 8.55 3.17
CA ASN A 84 -2.60 9.50 3.48
C ASN A 84 -3.23 10.11 2.23
N HIS A 85 -2.90 9.58 1.07
CA HIS A 85 -3.43 10.01 -0.20
C HIS A 85 -4.94 9.68 -0.28
N ALA A 86 -5.71 10.45 -1.06
CA ALA A 86 -7.17 10.29 -1.17
C ALA A 86 -7.59 8.87 -1.61
N SER A 87 -6.76 8.21 -2.40
CA SER A 87 -6.96 6.84 -2.89
C SER A 87 -6.81 5.76 -1.79
N ASN A 88 -6.09 6.04 -0.69
CA ASN A 88 -5.78 5.01 0.31
C ASN A 88 -7.02 4.58 1.09
N VAL A 89 -7.07 3.28 1.44
CA VAL A 89 -8.12 2.67 2.26
C VAL A 89 -8.28 3.34 3.64
N TYR A 90 -7.19 3.88 4.18
CA TYR A 90 -7.15 4.64 5.43
C TYR A 90 -5.98 5.64 5.38
N SER A 91 -6.04 6.72 6.17
CA SER A 91 -4.92 7.67 6.28
C SER A 91 -3.93 7.23 7.37
N LEU A 92 -2.69 6.96 6.98
CA LEU A 92 -1.64 6.53 7.89
C LEU A 92 -0.36 7.36 7.70
N GLY A 93 0.38 7.57 8.77
CA GLY A 93 1.68 8.23 8.73
C GLY A 93 2.51 7.99 9.98
N GLY A 94 3.82 7.85 9.79
CA GLY A 94 4.80 7.73 10.87
C GLY A 94 6.22 8.01 10.37
N THR A 95 7.20 7.74 11.21
CA THR A 95 8.64 7.84 10.92
C THR A 95 9.32 6.55 11.36
N PHE A 96 9.98 5.86 10.42
CA PHE A 96 10.83 4.71 10.76
C PHE A 96 12.13 5.16 11.41
N PRO A 97 12.73 4.35 12.31
CA PRO A 97 12.17 3.13 12.88
C PRO A 97 11.18 3.36 14.03
N GLN A 98 11.05 4.60 14.53
CA GLN A 98 10.37 4.92 15.80
C GLN A 98 8.90 4.49 15.82
N ASP A 99 8.18 4.67 14.72
CA ASP A 99 6.74 4.41 14.65
C ASP A 99 6.39 3.02 14.11
N LYS A 100 7.37 2.17 13.76
CA LYS A 100 7.11 0.88 13.07
C LYS A 100 6.05 0.03 13.77
N GLU A 101 6.21 -0.23 15.06
CA GLU A 101 5.28 -1.06 15.84
C GLU A 101 3.89 -0.41 15.97
N ASN A 102 3.82 0.92 16.07
CA ASN A 102 2.56 1.66 16.11
C ASN A 102 1.81 1.54 14.78
N LEU A 103 2.54 1.63 13.66
CA LEU A 103 1.98 1.47 12.32
C LEU A 103 1.47 0.05 12.08
N LEU A 104 2.23 -0.98 12.48
CA LEU A 104 1.80 -2.37 12.38
C LEU A 104 0.54 -2.62 13.23
N SER A 105 0.52 -2.12 14.47
CA SER A 105 -0.63 -2.24 15.36
C SER A 105 -1.88 -1.55 14.79
N LEU A 106 -1.72 -0.37 14.17
CA LEU A 106 -2.80 0.34 13.50
C LEU A 106 -3.35 -0.47 12.32
N VAL A 107 -2.49 -1.00 11.45
CA VAL A 107 -2.92 -1.79 10.29
C VAL A 107 -3.63 -3.07 10.73
N ALA A 108 -3.10 -3.77 11.73
CA ALA A 108 -3.76 -4.94 12.32
C ALA A 108 -5.14 -4.60 12.93
N GLY A 109 -5.27 -3.44 13.58
CA GLY A 109 -6.56 -2.94 14.07
C GLY A 109 -7.56 -2.70 12.95
N LEU A 110 -7.14 -2.05 11.85
CA LEU A 110 -7.97 -1.77 10.68
C LEU A 110 -8.46 -3.05 9.98
N LYS A 111 -7.63 -4.10 9.92
CA LYS A 111 -8.01 -5.40 9.36
C LYS A 111 -9.15 -6.07 10.13
N ASN A 112 -9.21 -5.87 11.44
CA ASN A 112 -10.29 -6.39 12.30
C ASN A 112 -11.55 -5.50 12.31
N HIS A 113 -11.44 -4.27 11.82
CA HIS A 113 -12.48 -3.24 11.85
C HIS A 113 -12.65 -2.57 10.48
N PRO A 114 -13.04 -3.32 9.44
CA PRO A 114 -13.16 -2.81 8.08
C PRO A 114 -14.19 -1.67 7.94
N GLU A 115 -15.12 -1.52 8.89
CA GLU A 115 -16.06 -0.41 8.98
C GLU A 115 -15.39 0.95 9.18
N MET A 116 -14.14 0.97 9.67
CA MET A 116 -13.35 2.20 9.83
C MET A 116 -12.68 2.66 8.53
N LEU A 117 -12.68 1.82 7.48
CA LEU A 117 -12.04 2.16 6.21
C LEU A 117 -12.84 3.22 5.48
N LYS A 118 -12.13 4.10 4.76
CA LYS A 118 -12.78 5.13 3.96
C LYS A 118 -13.71 4.46 2.94
N PRO A 119 -14.99 4.82 2.80
CA PRO A 119 -15.85 4.26 1.75
C PRO A 119 -15.25 4.43 0.35
N LYS A 120 -15.37 3.43 -0.53
CA LYS A 120 -14.82 3.47 -1.92
C LYS A 120 -15.25 4.74 -2.69
N ILE A 121 -16.50 5.21 -2.49
CA ILE A 121 -17.02 6.43 -3.14
C ILE A 121 -16.31 7.73 -2.72
N LEU A 122 -15.61 7.72 -1.58
CA LEU A 122 -14.81 8.87 -1.11
C LEU A 122 -13.34 8.77 -1.53
N ARG A 123 -12.91 7.65 -2.14
CA ARG A 123 -11.53 7.41 -2.61
C ARG A 123 -11.39 7.78 -4.08
N ARG A 124 -11.49 9.08 -4.37
CA ARG A 124 -11.44 9.63 -5.72
C ARG A 124 -10.65 10.94 -5.75
N PHE A 125 -10.30 11.36 -6.95
CA PHE A 125 -9.65 12.64 -7.24
C PHE A 125 -10.64 13.61 -7.89
#